data_AF-A0A139X8U4-F1
#
_entry.id   AF-A0A139X8U4-F1
#
_cell.length_a   1.000
_cell.length_b   1.000
_cell.length_c   1.000
_cell.angle_alpha   90.00
_cell.angle_beta   90.00
_cell.angle_gamma   90.00
#
_symmetry.space_group_name_H-M   'P 1'
#
loop_
_entity.id
_entity.type
_entity.pdbx_description
1 polymer ?
#
loop_
_entity_poly.entity_id
_entity_poly.type
_entity_poly.pdbx_seq_one_letter_code
_entity_poly.pdbx_strand_id
1 'polypeptide(L)'
;MTTITLQLSPELEQKIRESIARRDTQSLRLLLADAFAPTVEALLEKTPTQFNHQELTDENELEASVDKLLDEFALSICSNLPTLSDYAVSREGIYEDRP
;
A
#
# COMPACT_ATOMS: atom_id res chain seq x y z
N MET A 1 12.30 -17.74 -8.14
CA MET A 1 11.65 -18.76 -7.30
C MET A 1 11.64 -18.24 -5.88
N THR A 2 10.46 -18.01 -5.31
CA THR A 2 10.29 -17.52 -3.94
C THR A 2 10.08 -18.72 -3.01
N THR A 3 11.01 -18.94 -2.09
CA THR A 3 10.93 -19.97 -1.05
C THR A 3 10.38 -19.33 0.22
N ILE A 4 9.20 -19.74 0.67
CA ILE A 4 8.60 -19.28 1.92
C ILE A 4 8.82 -20.38 2.97
N THR A 5 9.48 -20.03 4.07
CA THR A 5 9.74 -20.95 5.20
C THR A 5 8.57 -20.88 6.18
N LEU A 6 7.74 -21.93 6.19
CA LEU A 6 6.63 -22.08 7.11
C LEU A 6 7.12 -22.70 8.42
N GLN A 7 6.99 -21.97 9.53
CA GLN A 7 7.26 -22.52 10.86
C GLN A 7 6.01 -23.26 11.34
N LEU A 8 6.07 -24.59 11.37
CA LEU A 8 4.97 -25.45 11.80
C LEU A 8 5.13 -25.81 13.28
N SER A 9 4.02 -25.84 14.01
CA SER A 9 4.00 -26.42 15.35
C SER A 9 4.16 -27.95 15.28
N PRO A 10 4.71 -28.60 16.32
CA PRO A 10 4.92 -30.05 16.33
C PRO A 10 3.60 -30.84 16.18
N GLU A 11 2.49 -30.28 16.67
CA GLU A 11 1.15 -30.87 16.55
C GLU A 11 0.64 -30.87 15.10
N LEU A 12 0.90 -29.79 14.35
CA LEU A 12 0.55 -29.67 12.93
C LEU A 12 1.43 -30.57 12.07
N GLU A 13 2.72 -30.67 12.37
CA GLU A 13 3.64 -31.58 11.68
C GLU A 13 3.19 -33.05 11.81
N GLN A 14 2.72 -33.45 13.00
CA GLN A 14 2.21 -34.80 13.23
C GLN A 14 0.95 -35.08 12.39
N LYS A 15 0.00 -34.13 12.33
CA LYS A 15 -1.21 -34.24 11.50
C LYS A 15 -0.89 -34.25 10.00
N ILE A 16 0.12 -33.50 9.56
CA ILE A 16 0.62 -33.53 8.17
C ILE A 16 1.23 -34.90 7.86
N ARG A 17 2.05 -35.47 8.74
CA ARG A 17 2.61 -36.82 8.56
C ARG A 17 1.52 -37.89 8.48
N GLU A 18 0.51 -37.80 9.34
CA GLU A 18 -0.61 -38.75 9.37
C GLU A 18 -1.47 -38.66 8.11
N SER A 19 -1.72 -37.45 7.60
CA SER A 19 -2.47 -37.23 6.36
C SER A 19 -1.67 -37.61 5.10
N ILE A 20 -0.34 -37.45 5.10
CA ILE A 20 0.54 -38.02 4.06
C ILE A 20 0.45 -39.56 4.07
N ALA A 21 0.52 -40.19 5.24
CA ALA A 21 0.41 -41.64 5.37
C ALA A 21 -0.95 -42.17 4.86
N ARG A 22 -2.02 -41.38 5.02
CA ARG A 22 -3.37 -41.70 4.51
C ARG A 22 -3.61 -41.27 3.06
N ARG A 23 -2.63 -40.64 2.39
CA ARG A 23 -2.77 -40.01 1.05
C ARG A 23 -3.95 -39.05 0.95
N ASP A 24 -4.32 -38.44 2.07
CA ASP A 24 -5.45 -37.51 2.11
C ASP A 24 -4.99 -36.09 1.74
N THR A 25 -5.01 -35.85 0.43
CA THR A 25 -4.62 -34.57 -0.15
C THR A 25 -5.58 -33.42 0.19
N GLN A 26 -6.84 -33.71 0.54
CA GLN A 26 -7.81 -32.69 0.94
C GLN A 26 -7.53 -32.23 2.37
N SER A 27 -7.35 -33.17 3.29
CA SER A 27 -6.96 -32.86 4.67
C SER A 27 -5.62 -32.14 4.74
N LEU A 28 -4.64 -32.52 3.91
CA LEU A 28 -3.37 -31.80 3.80
C LEU A 28 -3.52 -30.34 3.36
N ARG A 29 -4.36 -30.07 2.36
CA ARG A 29 -4.59 -28.69 1.90
C ARG A 29 -5.26 -27.84 2.97
N LEU A 30 -6.23 -28.40 3.70
CA LEU A 30 -6.89 -27.70 4.79
C LEU A 30 -5.91 -27.40 5.94
N LEU A 31 -5.11 -28.39 6.35
CA LEU A 31 -4.08 -28.22 7.37
C LEU A 31 -3.04 -27.17 6.98
N LEU A 32 -2.61 -27.16 5.72
CA LEU A 32 -1.66 -26.16 5.23
C LEU A 32 -2.30 -24.77 5.15
N ALA A 33 -3.54 -24.65 4.68
CA ALA A 33 -4.24 -23.36 4.63
C ALA A 33 -4.42 -22.76 6.03
N ASP A 34 -4.78 -23.58 7.00
CA ASP A 34 -4.93 -23.19 8.41
C ASP A 34 -3.60 -22.78 9.04
N ALA A 35 -2.52 -23.52 8.72
CA ALA A 35 -1.17 -23.19 9.18
C ALA A 35 -0.57 -21.94 8.48
N PHE A 36 -1.01 -21.63 7.26
CA PHE A 36 -0.53 -20.47 6.51
C PHE A 36 -1.06 -19.16 7.07
N ALA A 37 -2.30 -19.11 7.54
CA ALA A 37 -2.92 -17.90 8.08
C ALA A 37 -2.05 -17.18 9.14
N PRO A 38 -1.62 -17.83 10.24
CA PRO A 38 -0.81 -17.17 11.27
C PRO A 38 0.59 -16.80 10.75
N THR A 39 1.13 -17.53 9.77
CA THR A 39 2.44 -17.21 9.20
C THR A 39 2.38 -16.02 8.26
N VAL A 40 1.29 -15.88 7.49
CA VAL A 40 1.05 -14.71 6.65
C VAL A 40 0.80 -13.50 7.52
N GLU A 41 0.00 -13.61 8.60
CA GLU A 41 -0.19 -12.53 9.56
C GLU A 41 1.15 -12.11 10.19
N ALA A 42 1.96 -13.06 10.68
CA ALA A 42 3.27 -12.74 11.23
C ALA A 42 4.25 -12.17 10.19
N LEU A 43 4.14 -12.55 8.92
CA LEU A 43 4.93 -11.97 7.84
C LEU A 43 4.43 -10.56 7.49
N LEU A 44 3.12 -10.32 7.52
CA LEU A 44 2.51 -9.01 7.31
C LEU A 44 2.88 -8.04 8.44
N GLU A 45 2.94 -8.51 9.69
CA GLU A 45 3.43 -7.73 10.83
C GLU A 45 4.95 -7.46 10.75
N LYS A 46 5.73 -8.45 10.27
CA LYS A 46 7.19 -8.32 10.12
C LYS A 46 7.63 -7.57 8.88
N THR A 47 6.78 -7.43 7.87
CA THR A 47 6.97 -6.43 6.83
C THR A 47 6.47 -5.11 7.40
N PRO A 48 7.33 -4.23 7.94
CA PRO A 48 6.90 -2.86 8.17
C PRO A 48 6.47 -2.34 6.80
N THR A 49 5.16 -2.25 6.57
CA THR A 49 4.56 -1.20 5.75
C THR A 49 5.32 -0.89 4.45
N GLN A 50 5.77 -1.91 3.70
CA GLN A 50 6.46 -1.68 2.42
C GLN A 50 5.53 -1.09 1.36
N PHE A 51 4.23 -0.97 1.67
CA PHE A 51 3.23 -0.31 0.85
C PHE A 51 2.70 1.02 1.40
N ASN A 52 3.10 1.51 2.59
CA ASN A 52 2.60 2.79 3.10
C ASN A 52 3.50 3.38 4.21
N HIS A 53 4.69 3.88 3.88
CA HIS A 53 5.46 4.94 4.57
C HIS A 53 6.92 4.77 4.19
N GLN A 54 7.22 4.98 2.90
CA GLN A 54 8.56 5.40 2.56
C GLN A 54 8.70 6.81 3.13
N GLU A 55 9.35 6.87 4.28
CA GLU A 55 9.68 8.07 5.04
C GLU A 55 8.44 8.85 5.50
N LEU A 56 8.27 8.93 6.83
CA LEU A 56 7.83 10.20 7.40
C LEU A 56 8.83 11.22 6.85
N THR A 57 8.53 11.85 5.71
CA THR A 57 9.10 13.15 5.37
C THR A 57 8.97 13.94 6.64
N ASP A 58 10.10 14.38 7.21
CA ASP A 58 10.13 15.19 8.41
C ASP A 58 9.01 16.23 8.26
N GLU A 59 8.02 16.25 9.16
CA GLU A 59 6.85 17.11 9.00
C GLU A 59 7.29 18.57 8.81
N ASN A 60 8.45 18.93 9.38
CA ASN A 60 9.11 20.21 9.19
C ASN A 60 9.69 20.41 7.78
N GLU A 61 10.19 19.36 7.13
CA GLU A 61 10.67 19.43 5.74
C GLU A 61 9.51 19.57 4.76
N LEU A 62 8.39 18.89 5.02
CA LEU A 62 7.16 19.06 4.26
C LEU A 62 6.61 20.48 4.43
N GLU A 63 6.48 20.98 5.65
CA GLU A 63 6.03 22.34 5.94
C GLU A 63 6.94 23.38 5.27
N ALA A 64 8.27 23.23 5.38
CA ALA A 64 9.22 24.11 4.71
C ALA A 64 9.13 24.07 3.18
N SER A 65 8.83 22.90 2.59
CA SER A 65 8.63 22.76 1.15
C SER A 65 7.34 23.45 0.67
N VAL A 66 6.28 23.39 1.48
CA VAL A 66 4.99 24.05 1.21
C VAL A 66 5.15 25.56 1.32
N ASP A 67 5.80 26.07 2.36
CA ASP A 67 6.05 27.50 2.53
C ASP A 67 6.88 28.06 1.37
N LYS A 68 7.95 27.35 0.97
CA LYS A 68 8.78 27.75 -0.17
C LYS A 68 7.99 27.78 -1.48
N LEU A 69 7.09 26.82 -1.70
CA LEU A 69 6.23 26.77 -2.89
C LEU A 69 5.26 27.96 -2.92
N LEU A 70 4.69 28.34 -1.77
CA LEU A 70 3.79 29.48 -1.66
C LEU A 70 4.51 30.80 -1.93
N ASP A 71 5.74 30.96 -1.42
CA ASP A 71 6.58 32.13 -1.70
C ASP A 71 6.93 32.23 -3.19
N GLU A 72 7.33 31.12 -3.82
CA GLU A 72 7.62 31.06 -5.26
C GLU A 72 6.37 31.37 -6.11
N PHE A 73 5.22 30.83 -5.71
CA PHE A 73 3.95 31.11 -6.35
C PHE A 73 3.59 32.59 -6.24
N ALA A 74 3.70 33.20 -5.05
CA ALA A 74 3.44 34.62 -4.85
C ALA A 74 4.37 35.50 -5.71
N LEU A 75 5.65 35.14 -5.82
CA LEU A 75 6.62 35.83 -6.69
C LEU A 75 6.26 35.71 -8.17
N SER A 76 5.82 34.53 -8.63
CA SER A 76 5.45 34.29 -10.03
C SER A 76 4.13 34.96 -10.43
N ILE A 77 3.22 35.15 -9.47
CA ILE A 77 1.86 35.63 -9.71
C ILE A 77 1.71 37.14 -9.59
N CYS A 78 2.52 37.79 -8.77
CA CYS A 78 2.36 39.21 -8.41
C CYS A 78 2.39 40.21 -9.58
N SER A 79 2.72 39.79 -10.80
CA SER A 79 2.83 40.72 -11.95
C SER A 79 1.83 40.48 -13.09
N ASN A 80 1.29 39.27 -13.32
CA ASN A 80 0.53 38.99 -14.55
C ASN A 80 -0.48 37.82 -14.44
N LEU A 81 -1.26 37.71 -13.36
CA LEU A 81 -2.35 36.72 -13.32
C LEU A 81 -3.44 37.10 -14.34
N PRO A 82 -3.65 36.33 -15.42
CA PRO A 82 -4.84 36.51 -16.24
C PRO A 82 -6.05 36.17 -15.37
N THR A 83 -6.97 37.11 -15.21
CA THR A 83 -8.21 36.85 -14.49
C THR A 83 -9.03 35.88 -15.34
N LEU A 84 -9.16 34.64 -14.87
CA LEU A 84 -10.05 33.67 -15.52
C LEU A 84 -11.49 34.08 -15.26
N SER A 85 -12.35 33.94 -16.26
CA SER A 85 -13.78 34.13 -16.08
C SER A 85 -14.37 32.99 -15.25
N ASP A 86 -15.45 33.25 -14.51
CA ASP A 86 -16.16 32.21 -13.74
C ASP A 86 -16.57 31.02 -14.61
N TYR A 87 -16.83 31.26 -15.91
CA TYR A 87 -17.10 30.23 -16.90
C TYR A 87 -15.89 29.33 -17.15
N ALA A 88 -14.67 29.88 -17.27
CA ALA A 88 -13.46 29.10 -17.51
C ALA A 88 -13.10 28.18 -16.33
N VAL A 89 -13.62 28.47 -15.13
CA VAL A 89 -13.43 27.65 -13.92
C VAL A 89 -14.65 26.73 -13.66
N SER A 90 -15.72 26.85 -14.44
CA SER A 90 -16.89 25.96 -14.34
C SER A 90 -16.54 24.56 -14.84
N ARG A 91 -17.28 23.56 -14.36
CA ARG A 91 -17.15 22.17 -14.85
C ARG A 91 -17.37 22.11 -16.36
N GLU A 92 -18.39 22.80 -16.84
CA GLU A 92 -18.75 22.89 -18.25
C GLU A 92 -17.61 23.51 -19.08
N GLY A 93 -17.00 24.61 -18.60
CA GLY A 93 -15.87 25.24 -19.27
C GLY A 93 -14.59 24.38 -19.29
N ILE A 94 -14.33 23.60 -18.23
CA ILE A 94 -13.15 22.70 -18.16
C ILE A 94 -13.26 21.53 -19.14
N TYR A 95 -14.47 21.06 -19.45
CA TYR A 95 -14.72 19.89 -20.30
C TYR A 95 -15.29 20.23 -21.68
N GLU A 96 -15.41 21.51 -22.06
CA GLU A 96 -16.00 21.93 -23.35
C GLU A 96 -15.29 21.28 -24.55
N ASP A 97 -13.97 21.12 -24.49
CA ASP A 97 -13.14 20.50 -25.53
C ASP A 97 -12.93 18.98 -25.33
N ARG A 98 -13.63 18.35 -24.38
CA ARG A 98 -13.50 16.91 -24.07
C ARG A 98 -14.87 16.22 -24.05
N PRO A 99 -15.29 15.61 -25.18
CA PRO A 99 -16.53 14.84 -25.26
C PRO A 99 -16.50 13.55 -24.44
#